data_AF-A0A1Q7YE54-F1
#
_entry.id   AF-A0A1Q7YE54-F1
#
_cell.length_a   1.000
_cell.length_b   1.000
_cell.length_c   1.000
_cell.angle_alpha   90.00
_cell.angle_beta   90.00
_cell.angle_gamma   90.00
#
_symmetry.space_group_name_H-M   'P 1'
#
loop_
_entity.id
_entity.type
_entity.pdbx_description
1 polymer ?
#
loop_
_entity_poly.entity_id
_entity_poly.type
_entity_poly.pdbx_seq_one_letter_code
_entity_poly.pdbx_strand_id
1 'polypeptide(L)'
;MKFMRISDRHGKRPRNIRPHANTNGEEGFTLMETCIALVLLLIVSLGVVSLFTYAVKFNSGANERAVAQAIAQHQMEQLRKLSFDQVVAATVTVTNQGHDYTVTTTVCTTTTCGGSDTLKVITVQVTPLSTDTPWVTPPITLTTRRSAADAGPYLL
;
A
#
# COMPACT_ATOMS: atom_id res chain seq x y z
N MET A 1 -42.49 -22.94 -99.46
CA MET A 1 -42.66 -23.13 -98.00
C MET A 1 -41.26 -23.26 -97.42
N LYS A 2 -40.75 -22.51 -96.44
CA LYS A 2 -41.17 -21.33 -95.67
C LYS A 2 -39.86 -20.81 -95.04
N PHE A 3 -39.68 -19.49 -95.01
CA PHE A 3 -38.57 -18.77 -94.36
C PHE A 3 -38.27 -19.29 -92.94
N MET A 4 -36.99 -19.27 -92.54
CA MET A 4 -36.62 -19.06 -91.13
C MET A 4 -35.22 -18.42 -91.02
N ARG A 5 -35.21 -17.10 -90.80
CA ARG A 5 -34.08 -16.33 -90.28
C ARG A 5 -33.85 -16.68 -88.82
N ILE A 6 -32.60 -16.88 -88.39
CA ILE A 6 -32.16 -16.80 -86.98
C ILE A 6 -30.78 -16.13 -87.03
N SER A 7 -30.71 -14.81 -86.92
CA SER A 7 -30.64 -14.00 -85.68
C SER A 7 -29.23 -14.04 -85.06
N ASP A 8 -28.51 -12.95 -85.28
CA ASP A 8 -27.36 -12.52 -84.48
C ASP A 8 -27.65 -12.65 -82.99
N ARG A 9 -26.71 -13.23 -82.24
CA ARG A 9 -26.56 -12.94 -80.81
C ARG A 9 -25.09 -12.72 -80.49
N HIS A 10 -24.69 -11.46 -80.62
CA HIS A 10 -23.47 -10.91 -80.06
C HIS A 10 -23.64 -10.82 -78.53
N GLY A 11 -23.26 -11.88 -77.82
CA GLY A 11 -23.25 -11.91 -76.36
C GLY A 11 -22.10 -11.09 -75.80
N LYS A 12 -22.37 -9.84 -75.41
CA LYS A 12 -21.43 -9.03 -74.61
C LYS A 12 -21.23 -9.71 -73.25
N ARG A 13 -20.02 -10.23 -73.01
CA ARG A 13 -19.62 -10.79 -71.72
C ARG A 13 -19.58 -9.66 -70.67
N PRO A 14 -20.17 -9.82 -69.47
CA PRO A 14 -20.02 -8.84 -68.42
C PRO A 14 -18.57 -8.84 -67.92
N ARG A 15 -17.93 -7.66 -67.96
CA ARG A 15 -16.60 -7.45 -67.39
C ARG A 15 -16.74 -7.44 -65.87
N ASN A 16 -16.31 -8.51 -65.23
CA ASN A 16 -16.32 -8.67 -63.78
C ASN A 16 -15.29 -7.70 -63.16
N ILE A 17 -15.74 -6.53 -62.69
CA ILE A 17 -14.90 -5.56 -61.98
C ILE A 17 -14.79 -6.06 -60.54
N ARG A 18 -13.72 -6.79 -60.24
CA ARG A 18 -13.39 -7.13 -58.85
C ARG A 18 -13.05 -5.83 -58.11
N PRO A 19 -13.71 -5.49 -57.00
CA PRO A 19 -13.25 -4.40 -56.15
C PRO A 19 -11.88 -4.82 -55.61
N HIS A 20 -10.84 -4.04 -55.90
CA HIS A 20 -9.57 -4.17 -55.19
C HIS A 20 -9.86 -3.86 -53.73
N ALA A 21 -9.87 -4.89 -52.89
CA ALA A 21 -9.76 -4.71 -51.45
C ALA A 21 -8.45 -3.95 -51.23
N ASN A 22 -8.58 -2.69 -50.81
CA ASN A 22 -7.47 -1.88 -50.37
C ASN A 22 -6.88 -2.59 -49.15
N THR A 23 -5.84 -3.38 -49.34
CA THR A 23 -5.01 -3.88 -48.26
C THR A 23 -4.29 -2.66 -47.71
N ASN A 24 -4.94 -1.99 -46.77
CA ASN A 24 -4.36 -0.90 -46.00
C ASN A 24 -3.00 -1.38 -45.49
N GLY A 25 -1.95 -0.63 -45.84
CA GLY A 25 -0.57 -1.05 -45.77
C GLY A 25 -0.15 -1.56 -44.40
N GLU A 26 0.45 -2.74 -44.39
CA GLU A 26 1.32 -3.17 -43.31
C GLU A 26 2.64 -2.40 -43.45
N GLU A 27 2.63 -1.12 -43.09
CA GLU A 27 3.85 -0.30 -43.05
C GLU A 27 4.66 -0.66 -41.81
N GLY A 28 5.83 -1.27 -42.03
CA GLY A 28 6.79 -1.57 -40.96
C GLY A 28 7.46 -0.30 -40.42
N PHE A 29 7.87 -0.36 -39.15
CA PHE A 29 8.59 0.73 -38.47
C PHE A 29 9.84 1.15 -39.25
N THR A 30 10.03 2.47 -39.42
CA THR A 30 11.24 2.98 -40.08
C THR A 30 12.45 2.84 -39.14
N LEU A 31 13.67 2.70 -39.68
CA LEU A 31 14.89 2.66 -38.85
C LEU A 31 15.02 3.91 -37.96
N MET A 32 14.69 5.09 -38.48
CA MET A 32 14.72 6.34 -37.72
C MET A 32 13.71 6.32 -36.56
N GLU A 33 12.53 5.73 -36.76
CA GLU A 33 11.53 5.58 -35.72
C GLU A 33 12.00 4.65 -34.60
N THR A 34 12.66 3.54 -34.93
CA THR A 34 13.27 2.67 -33.92
C THR A 34 14.40 3.37 -33.14
N CYS A 35 15.21 4.21 -33.79
CA CYS A 35 16.23 5.02 -33.13
C CYS A 35 15.61 6.02 -32.14
N ILE A 36 14.55 6.72 -32.56
CA ILE A 36 13.83 7.67 -31.69
C ILE A 36 13.16 6.93 -30.52
N ALA A 37 12.53 5.78 -30.78
CA ALA A 37 11.90 4.96 -29.75
C ALA A 37 12.92 4.46 -28.70
N LEU A 38 14.12 4.06 -29.11
CA LEU A 38 15.19 3.66 -28.18
C LEU A 38 15.65 4.84 -27.30
N VAL A 39 15.78 6.04 -27.86
CA VAL A 39 16.12 7.25 -27.06
C VAL A 39 15.02 7.57 -26.06
N LEU A 40 13.75 7.52 -26.48
CA LEU A 40 12.61 7.74 -25.59
C LEU A 40 12.55 6.67 -24.49
N LEU A 41 12.78 5.39 -24.84
CA LEU A 41 12.83 4.29 -23.88
C LEU A 41 13.90 4.52 -22.81
N LEU A 42 15.09 4.99 -23.19
CA LEU A 42 16.16 5.32 -22.24
C LEU A 42 15.71 6.42 -21.26
N ILE A 43 15.13 7.51 -21.76
CA ILE A 43 14.65 8.61 -20.92
C ILE A 43 13.57 8.13 -19.93
N VAL A 44 12.60 7.34 -20.41
CA VAL A 44 11.53 6.79 -19.57
C VAL A 44 12.08 5.82 -18.52
N SER A 45 13.03 4.96 -18.89
CA SER A 45 13.60 3.97 -17.99
C SER A 45 14.27 4.60 -16.75
N LEU A 46 14.96 5.73 -16.93
CA LEU A 46 15.57 6.48 -15.82
C LEU A 46 14.50 7.01 -14.84
N GLY A 47 13.37 7.49 -15.38
CA GLY A 47 12.22 7.87 -14.57
C GLY A 47 11.68 6.71 -13.74
N VAL A 48 11.50 5.54 -14.35
CA VAL A 48 10.99 4.35 -13.66
C VAL A 48 11.92 3.89 -12.54
N VAL A 49 13.24 3.92 -12.75
CA VAL A 49 14.22 3.54 -11.72
C VAL A 49 14.10 4.44 -10.49
N SER A 50 14.00 5.77 -10.68
CA SER A 50 13.82 6.70 -9.56
C SER A 50 12.54 6.43 -8.78
N LEU A 51 11.42 6.19 -9.47
CA LEU A 51 10.15 5.84 -8.84
C LEU A 51 10.23 4.51 -8.08
N PHE A 52 10.93 3.52 -8.64
CA PHE A 52 11.14 2.24 -7.99
C PHE A 52 11.93 2.38 -6.68
N THR A 53 13.02 3.16 -6.67
CA THR A 53 13.78 3.42 -5.43
C THR A 53 12.92 4.09 -4.36
N TYR A 54 12.04 5.01 -4.76
CA TYR A 54 11.09 5.65 -3.85
C TYR A 54 10.08 4.65 -3.29
N ALA A 55 9.51 3.80 -4.15
CA ALA A 55 8.57 2.76 -3.74
C ALA A 55 9.20 1.76 -2.76
N VAL A 56 10.46 1.35 -2.99
CA VAL A 56 11.19 0.46 -2.06
C VAL A 56 11.34 1.12 -0.68
N LYS A 57 11.77 2.38 -0.63
CA LYS A 57 11.91 3.12 0.64
C LYS A 57 10.57 3.28 1.36
N PHE A 58 9.51 3.58 0.61
CA PHE A 58 8.17 3.71 1.16
C PHE A 58 7.66 2.38 1.74
N ASN A 59 7.85 1.27 1.03
CA ASN A 59 7.47 -0.05 1.52
C ASN A 59 8.27 -0.48 2.76
N SER A 60 9.56 -0.14 2.82
CA SER A 60 10.38 -0.39 4.02
C SER A 60 9.82 0.35 5.24
N GLY A 61 9.51 1.65 5.09
CA GLY A 61 8.90 2.43 6.18
C GLY A 61 7.50 1.95 6.56
N ALA A 62 6.71 1.47 5.59
CA ALA A 62 5.40 0.86 5.87
C ALA A 62 5.54 -0.44 6.66
N ASN A 63 6.54 -1.27 6.34
CA ASN A 63 6.84 -2.49 7.09
C ASN A 63 7.24 -2.18 8.55
N GLU A 64 8.12 -1.20 8.77
CA GLU A 64 8.51 -0.77 10.13
C GLU A 64 7.31 -0.31 10.96
N ARG A 65 6.36 0.41 10.35
CA ARG A 65 5.11 0.82 11.01
C ARG A 65 4.21 -0.36 11.37
N ALA A 66 4.09 -1.34 10.48
CA ALA A 66 3.31 -2.55 10.75
C ALA A 66 3.90 -3.33 11.94
N VAL A 67 5.24 -3.43 11.99
CA VAL A 67 5.96 -4.05 13.11
C VAL A 67 5.74 -3.25 14.41
N ALA A 68 5.91 -1.92 14.38
CA ALA A 68 5.66 -1.07 15.54
C ALA A 68 4.22 -1.18 16.07
N GLN A 69 3.23 -1.30 15.18
CA GLN A 69 1.83 -1.53 15.55
C GLN A 69 1.63 -2.89 16.22
N ALA A 70 2.25 -3.95 15.70
CA ALA A 70 2.19 -5.27 16.33
C ALA A 70 2.84 -5.26 17.73
N ILE A 71 3.98 -4.58 17.90
CA ILE A 71 4.64 -4.39 19.20
C ILE A 71 3.72 -3.62 20.16
N ALA A 72 3.11 -2.53 19.70
CA ALA A 72 2.19 -1.74 20.51
C ALA A 72 0.99 -2.57 20.98
N GLN A 73 0.39 -3.36 20.08
CA GLN A 73 -0.72 -4.26 20.39
C GLN A 73 -0.32 -5.33 21.41
N HIS A 74 0.86 -5.94 21.22
CA HIS A 74 1.38 -6.93 22.15
C HIS A 74 1.59 -6.34 23.55
N GLN A 75 2.21 -5.16 23.64
CA GLN A 75 2.40 -4.44 24.91
C GLN A 75 1.06 -4.13 25.57
N MET A 76 0.07 -3.65 24.82
CA MET A 76 -1.28 -3.40 25.33
C MET A 76 -1.93 -4.66 25.89
N GLU A 77 -1.76 -5.81 25.22
CA GLU A 77 -2.27 -7.09 25.70
C GLU A 77 -1.55 -7.56 26.97
N GLN A 78 -0.24 -7.35 27.09
CA GLN A 78 0.50 -7.61 28.32
C GLN A 78 -0.03 -6.76 29.48
N LEU A 79 -0.28 -5.46 29.26
CA LEU A 79 -0.84 -4.56 30.27
C LEU A 79 -2.27 -4.94 30.68
N ARG A 80 -3.06 -5.53 29.76
CA ARG A 80 -4.41 -6.05 30.08
C ARG A 80 -4.39 -7.22 31.05
N LYS A 81 -3.33 -8.03 31.06
CA LYS A 81 -3.18 -9.19 31.95
C LYS A 81 -2.79 -8.81 33.37
N LEU A 82 -2.18 -7.64 33.57
CA LEU A 82 -1.78 -7.16 34.89
C LEU A 82 -3.00 -6.79 35.74
N SER A 83 -2.90 -6.80 37.07
CA SER A 83 -3.93 -6.20 37.93
C SER A 83 -3.95 -4.68 37.77
N PHE A 84 -5.02 -4.00 38.21
CA PHE A 84 -5.14 -2.55 38.10
C PHE A 84 -3.96 -1.82 38.76
N ASP A 85 -3.52 -2.27 39.93
CA ASP A 85 -2.44 -1.66 40.71
C ASP A 85 -1.05 -1.89 40.10
N GLN A 86 -0.86 -3.02 39.40
CA GLN A 86 0.40 -3.38 38.75
C GLN A 86 0.68 -2.61 37.46
N VAL A 87 -0.32 -1.92 36.91
CA VAL A 87 -0.10 -1.05 35.74
C VAL A 87 0.60 0.23 36.16
N VAL A 88 1.88 0.33 35.80
CA VAL A 88 2.78 1.48 36.04
C VAL A 88 3.40 1.97 34.74
N ALA A 89 3.86 3.22 34.75
CA ALA A 89 4.59 3.77 33.61
C ALA A 89 5.96 3.10 33.47
N ALA A 90 6.39 2.83 32.24
CA ALA A 90 7.66 2.18 31.95
C ALA A 90 8.12 2.50 30.53
N THR A 91 9.42 2.56 30.32
CA THR A 91 10.02 2.65 28.99
C THR A 91 10.94 1.46 28.78
N VAL A 92 10.75 0.73 27.69
CA VAL A 92 11.48 -0.50 27.38
C VAL A 92 11.92 -0.46 25.92
N THR A 93 13.10 -0.98 25.63
CA THR A 93 13.56 -1.19 24.26
C THR A 93 13.28 -2.63 23.84
N VAL A 94 12.67 -2.80 22.69
CA VAL A 94 12.35 -4.10 22.09
C VAL A 94 13.08 -4.21 20.76
N THR A 95 13.89 -5.25 20.61
CA THR A 95 14.56 -5.56 19.34
C THR A 95 13.71 -6.53 18.53
N ASN A 96 13.42 -6.19 17.28
CA ASN A 96 12.75 -7.07 16.33
C ASN A 96 13.56 -7.12 15.03
N GLN A 97 14.02 -8.31 14.65
CA GLN A 97 14.79 -8.53 13.42
C GLN A 97 16.01 -7.61 13.27
N GLY A 98 16.69 -7.31 14.39
CA GLY A 98 17.87 -6.44 14.41
C GLY A 98 17.57 -4.93 14.41
N HIS A 99 16.30 -4.53 14.45
CA HIS A 99 15.87 -3.15 14.63
C HIS A 99 15.34 -2.92 16.04
N ASP A 100 15.78 -1.84 16.67
CA ASP A 100 15.35 -1.46 18.01
C ASP A 100 14.14 -0.54 17.98
N TYR A 101 13.21 -0.76 18.91
CA TYR A 101 12.02 0.05 19.10
C TYR A 101 11.93 0.48 20.56
N THR A 102 11.74 1.77 20.81
CA THR A 102 11.43 2.28 22.14
C THR A 102 9.93 2.22 22.36
N VAL A 103 9.51 1.49 23.39
CA VAL A 103 8.12 1.36 23.84
C VAL A 103 7.96 2.12 25.14
N THR A 104 7.20 3.21 25.10
CA THR A 104 6.89 4.05 26.26
C THR A 104 5.45 3.80 26.69
N THR A 105 5.26 3.30 27.90
CA THR A 105 3.97 3.19 28.57
C THR A 105 3.82 4.34 29.55
N THR A 106 2.81 5.18 29.32
CA THR A 106 2.43 6.28 30.21
C THR A 106 1.11 5.94 30.89
N VAL A 107 1.03 6.16 32.20
CA VAL A 107 -0.18 5.93 32.99
C VAL A 107 -0.60 7.24 33.62
N CYS A 108 -1.84 7.65 33.34
CA CYS A 108 -2.47 8.82 33.91
C CYS A 108 -3.55 8.41 34.91
N THR A 109 -3.45 8.94 36.13
CA THR A 109 -4.40 8.74 37.25
C THR A 109 -5.04 10.05 37.72
N THR A 110 -4.69 11.19 37.11
CA THR A 110 -5.20 12.50 37.53
C THR A 110 -6.25 13.03 36.57
N THR A 111 -7.16 13.84 37.09
CA THR A 111 -8.26 14.44 36.30
C THR A 111 -7.75 15.31 35.15
N THR A 112 -6.56 15.90 35.27
CA THR A 112 -5.90 16.72 34.25
C THR A 112 -5.64 15.99 32.92
N CYS A 113 -5.46 14.67 32.96
CA CYS A 113 -5.25 13.83 31.78
C CYS A 113 -6.38 12.78 31.63
N GLY A 114 -7.51 12.98 32.32
CA GLY A 114 -8.69 12.13 32.24
C GLY A 114 -8.65 10.88 33.13
N GLY A 115 -7.71 10.76 34.05
CA GLY A 115 -7.66 9.69 35.05
C GLY A 115 -8.36 10.05 36.37
N SER A 116 -8.48 9.06 37.24
CA SER A 116 -8.83 9.17 38.65
C SER A 116 -8.19 8.02 39.44
N ASP A 117 -8.39 7.97 40.75
CA ASP A 117 -7.94 6.84 41.59
C ASP A 117 -8.56 5.50 41.15
N THR A 118 -9.77 5.55 40.57
CA THR A 118 -10.51 4.39 40.08
C THR A 118 -10.46 4.23 38.55
N LEU A 119 -9.76 5.12 37.83
CA LEU A 119 -9.69 5.11 36.37
C LEU A 119 -8.28 5.50 35.89
N LYS A 120 -7.57 4.55 35.29
CA LYS A 120 -6.28 4.78 34.64
C LYS A 120 -6.47 5.01 33.15
N VAL A 121 -5.86 6.06 32.61
CA VAL A 121 -5.67 6.24 31.16
C VAL A 121 -4.25 5.75 30.83
N ILE A 122 -4.15 4.72 30.01
CA ILE A 122 -2.89 4.06 29.67
C ILE A 122 -2.60 4.36 28.21
N THR A 123 -1.44 4.92 27.93
CA THR A 123 -0.97 5.23 26.59
C THR A 123 0.32 4.47 26.32
N VAL A 124 0.33 3.64 25.28
CA VAL A 124 1.51 2.94 24.79
C VAL A 124 1.95 3.62 23.51
N GLN A 125 3.18 4.09 23.48
CA GLN A 125 3.79 4.75 22.34
C GLN A 125 5.00 3.95 21.88
N VAL A 126 5.07 3.59 20.59
CA VAL A 126 6.18 2.84 20.00
C VAL A 126 6.88 3.70 18.95
N THR A 127 8.18 3.89 19.13
CA THR A 127 9.03 4.69 18.25
C THR A 127 10.21 3.83 17.76
N PRO A 128 10.43 3.67 16.45
CA PRO A 128 11.62 3.00 15.93
C PRO A 128 12.89 3.81 16.23
N LEU A 129 13.96 3.13 16.61
CA LEU A 129 15.31 3.69 16.80
C LEU A 129 16.10 3.47 15.49
N SER A 130 15.87 4.33 14.50
CA SER A 130 16.55 4.22 13.20
C SER A 130 18.00 4.73 13.29
N THR A 131 18.98 3.97 12.78
CA THR A 131 20.38 4.42 12.64
C THR A 131 20.66 5.19 11.34
N ASP A 132 19.77 5.14 10.34
CA ASP A 132 19.99 5.71 9.00
C ASP A 132 18.83 6.60 8.48
N THR A 133 18.58 7.74 9.15
CA THR A 133 17.98 9.01 8.64
C THR A 133 16.55 8.98 8.01
N PRO A 134 15.95 10.10 7.53
CA PRO A 134 15.55 11.37 8.17
C PRO A 134 14.03 11.69 8.01
N TRP A 135 13.23 10.77 7.46
CA TRP A 135 11.78 10.96 7.29
C TRP A 135 11.08 10.58 8.58
N VAL A 136 10.92 11.56 9.49
CA VAL A 136 10.27 11.43 10.80
C VAL A 136 9.10 10.45 10.73
N THR A 137 9.30 9.21 11.19
CA THR A 137 8.22 8.25 11.37
C THR A 137 7.52 8.63 12.65
N PRO A 138 6.30 9.21 12.59
CA PRO A 138 5.56 9.51 13.80
C PRO A 138 5.37 8.21 14.59
N PRO A 139 5.43 8.27 15.91
CA PRO A 139 5.27 7.10 16.75
C PRO A 139 3.86 6.53 16.61
N ILE A 140 3.74 5.22 16.79
CA ILE A 140 2.43 4.56 16.89
C ILE A 140 1.96 4.67 18.33
N THR A 141 0.79 5.29 18.54
CA THR A 141 0.22 5.51 19.88
C THR A 141 -1.10 4.76 20.01
N LEU A 142 -1.21 3.92 21.04
CA LEU A 142 -2.44 3.26 21.46
C LEU A 142 -2.82 3.75 22.84
N THR A 143 -4.06 4.20 23.02
CA THR A 143 -4.58 4.63 24.32
C THR A 143 -5.78 3.78 24.72
N THR A 144 -5.79 3.33 25.97
CA THR A 144 -6.92 2.64 26.59
C THR A 144 -7.25 3.26 27.94
N ARG A 145 -8.47 3.05 28.41
CA ARG A 145 -8.91 3.44 29.75
C ARG A 145 -9.30 2.18 30.50
N ARG A 146 -8.85 2.08 31.75
CA ARG A 146 -9.09 0.93 32.61
C ARG A 146 -9.64 1.40 33.94
N SER A 147 -10.76 0.85 34.39
CA SER A 147 -11.30 1.09 35.72
C SER A 147 -10.75 0.09 36.73
N ALA A 148 -10.68 0.50 37.99
CA ALA A 148 -10.53 -0.41 39.12
C ALA A 148 -11.80 -1.29 39.24
N ALA A 149 -11.63 -2.53 39.67
CA ALA A 149 -12.75 -3.38 40.04
C ALA A 149 -13.03 -3.18 41.53
N ASP A 150 -14.24 -2.76 41.87
CA ASP A 150 -14.71 -2.65 43.25
C ASP A 150 -15.55 -3.88 43.60
N ALA A 151 -15.40 -4.40 44.82
CA ALA A 151 -16.18 -5.54 45.29
C ALA A 151 -17.59 -5.06 45.66
N GLY A 152 -18.60 -5.59 44.98
CA GLY A 152 -20.00 -5.27 45.29
C GLY A 152 -20.42 -5.72 46.71
N PRO A 153 -21.51 -5.14 47.26
CA PRO A 153 -21.92 -5.34 48.65
C PRO A 153 -22.40 -6.75 49.00
N TYR A 154 -22.36 -7.69 48.05
CA TYR A 154 -22.85 -9.06 48.20
C TYR A 154 -21.71 -10.08 48.40
N LEU A 155 -20.48 -9.64 48.62
CA LEU A 155 -19.35 -10.49 49.03
C LEU A 155 -19.05 -10.28 50.53
N LEU A 156 -19.91 -10.85 51.37
CA LEU A 156 -19.65 -11.14 52.80
C LEU A 156 -19.82 -12.63 53.03
#